data_AF-A0A0V9UM54-F1
#
_entry.id   AF-A0A0V9UM54-F1
#
_cell.length_a   1.000
_cell.length_b   1.000
_cell.length_c   1.000
_cell.angle_alpha   90.00
_cell.angle_beta   90.00
_cell.angle_gamma   90.00
#
_symmetry.space_group_name_H-M   'P 1'
#
loop_
_entity.id
_entity.type
_entity.pdbx_description
1 polymer ?
#
loop_
_entity_poly.entity_id
_entity_poly.type
_entity_poly.pdbx_seq_one_letter_code
_entity_poly.pdbx_strand_id
1 'polypeptide(L)'
;MWFEDRYAIPITTTTPDEARIEDVLFLRRVLDRAHIDYLLVRDDSDRPILAIDRADRKRLRAALVEGCADEPFYSKAVGSKRRPVPVADGRLSRDRKDRVFRLFRPRVELTSGLRYGASNGVDIELWTYTDDEVIMPRPNALTRTVALRDEMRRTTVERYGQLWPTIEGMFDRHPGDIPFEIDLVFSWVDGSSTSFQAKRAKLMQNYVVGEGDDSPARYRQINELKYALRSVHMYAPWVRRIFVATDSPRPAWLADDPRVTFVRSEEFFTDPSALPTYNSMAVESQLHHIPGLSEHFLYSNDDMFFGRRVSPSLFFSGGGVSKFIECDVRIGLGRNNASRSGFENSARMNRKLLQDRFGVTITRHLEHTPVPLRRSIMAEMEREFADEFAATAASPFRAADNISVTNSFYHYYTLLTGRAVQQTTAKVEYVDTTVKSGLRHLDTILARRDLDLFCLNDGSTPEVDLELRTAKVTQFLERYYPIPAPWETDYPGRPDVG
;
A
#
# COMPACT_ATOMS: atom_id res chain seq x y z
N MET A 1 20.52 -16.99 14.42
CA MET A 1 20.22 -18.05 13.43
C MET A 1 21.01 -17.76 12.15
N TRP A 2 21.58 -18.79 11.49
CA TRP A 2 22.32 -18.63 10.23
C TRP A 2 21.40 -18.73 9.02
N PHE A 3 21.52 -17.79 8.08
CA PHE A 3 20.70 -17.71 6.89
C PHE A 3 21.42 -16.97 5.75
N GLU A 4 21.62 -17.64 4.61
CA GLU A 4 22.50 -17.18 3.52
C GLU A 4 23.89 -16.74 4.01
N ASP A 5 24.52 -17.54 4.87
CA ASP A 5 25.80 -17.24 5.53
C ASP A 5 25.76 -15.95 6.39
N ARG A 6 24.58 -15.61 6.94
CA ARG A 6 24.39 -14.42 7.78
C ARG A 6 23.60 -14.70 9.06
N TYR A 7 23.91 -13.98 10.13
CA TYR A 7 23.05 -13.96 11.31
C TYR A 7 21.79 -13.14 11.03
N ALA A 8 20.63 -13.66 11.46
CA ALA A 8 19.34 -12.97 11.36
C ALA A 8 18.54 -13.05 12.67
N ILE A 9 17.71 -12.03 12.89
CA ILE A 9 16.75 -11.94 13.99
C ILE A 9 15.42 -12.60 13.56
N PRO A 10 14.91 -13.59 14.31
CA PRO A 10 13.57 -14.11 14.06
C PRO A 10 12.53 -13.05 14.42
N ILE A 11 11.53 -12.88 13.57
CA ILE A 11 10.40 -11.96 13.80
C ILE A 11 9.08 -12.73 13.71
N THR A 12 8.09 -12.26 14.47
CA THR A 12 6.72 -12.80 14.46
C THR A 12 5.68 -11.70 14.27
N THR A 13 5.91 -10.51 14.83
CA THR A 13 4.98 -9.36 14.77
C THR A 13 5.58 -8.10 14.17
N THR A 14 6.90 -8.06 13.95
CA THR A 14 7.59 -6.84 13.49
C THR A 14 7.33 -6.58 12.01
N THR A 15 6.75 -5.43 11.69
CA THR A 15 6.57 -4.94 10.32
C THR A 15 7.90 -4.44 9.70
N PRO A 16 7.97 -4.28 8.37
CA PRO A 16 9.14 -3.70 7.71
C PRO A 16 9.47 -2.26 8.14
N ASP A 17 8.47 -1.48 8.57
CA ASP A 17 8.66 -0.09 9.03
C ASP A 17 9.13 -0.05 10.49
N GLU A 18 8.53 -0.84 11.38
CA GLU A 18 8.99 -1.00 12.77
C GLU A 18 10.44 -1.49 12.82
N ALA A 19 10.81 -2.47 12.00
CA ALA A 19 12.19 -2.95 11.89
C ALA A 19 13.19 -1.83 11.55
N ARG A 20 12.81 -0.90 10.66
CA ARG A 20 13.62 0.28 10.31
C ARG A 20 13.71 1.27 11.47
N ILE A 21 12.60 1.50 12.17
CA ILE A 21 12.54 2.36 13.36
C ILE A 21 13.43 1.81 14.48
N GLU A 22 13.36 0.51 14.75
CA GLU A 22 14.24 -0.15 15.71
C GLU A 22 15.72 0.03 15.34
N ASP A 23 16.07 -0.12 14.06
CA ASP A 23 17.45 0.02 13.58
C ASP A 23 17.96 1.46 13.72
N VAL A 24 17.16 2.48 13.36
CA VAL A 24 17.59 3.89 13.49
C VAL A 24 17.75 4.29 14.96
N LEU A 25 16.83 3.85 15.83
CA LEU A 25 16.91 4.11 17.28
C LEU A 25 18.09 3.39 17.93
N PHE A 26 18.41 2.18 17.48
CA PHE A 26 19.61 1.47 17.91
C PHE A 26 20.87 2.23 17.54
N LEU A 27 21.01 2.61 16.27
CA LEU A 27 22.19 3.32 15.78
C LEU A 27 22.39 4.65 16.49
N ARG A 28 21.31 5.38 16.77
CA ARG A 28 21.35 6.57 17.63
C ARG A 28 22.00 6.30 18.98
N ARG A 29 21.54 5.29 19.72
CA ARG A 29 22.09 4.96 21.05
C ARG A 29 23.59 4.65 20.99
N VAL A 30 24.04 3.99 19.91
CA VAL A 30 25.46 3.71 19.69
C VAL A 30 26.24 5.02 19.48
N LEU A 31 25.73 5.94 18.67
CA LEU A 31 26.38 7.24 18.42
C LEU A 31 26.41 8.12 19.68
N ASP A 32 25.28 8.19 20.40
CA ASP A 32 25.15 8.95 21.64
C ASP A 32 26.15 8.46 22.70
N ARG A 33 26.27 7.13 22.90
CA ARG A 33 27.23 6.54 23.86
C ARG A 33 28.68 6.80 23.48
N ALA A 34 28.99 6.85 22.18
CA ALA A 34 30.34 7.13 21.69
C ALA A 34 30.67 8.62 21.59
N HIS A 35 29.72 9.49 21.97
CA HIS A 35 29.81 10.95 21.83
C HIS A 35 30.20 11.37 20.40
N ILE A 36 29.56 10.74 19.40
CA ILE A 36 29.75 11.07 17.99
C ILE A 36 28.62 12.01 17.57
N ASP A 37 28.98 13.19 17.10
CA ASP A 37 28.03 14.14 16.53
C ASP A 37 27.42 13.58 15.24
N TYR A 38 26.10 13.74 15.09
CA TYR A 38 25.38 13.36 13.89
C TYR A 38 24.23 14.31 13.59
N LEU A 39 23.75 14.27 12.36
CA LEU A 39 22.52 14.91 11.92
C LEU A 39 21.59 13.83 11.35
N LEU A 40 20.33 13.85 11.74
CA LEU A 40 19.28 13.13 11.02
C LEU A 40 18.90 13.95 9.79
N VAL A 41 18.99 13.34 8.61
CA VAL A 41 18.52 13.87 7.33
C VAL A 41 17.74 12.80 6.58
N ARG A 42 17.14 13.14 5.43
CA ARG A 42 16.39 12.18 4.60
C ARG A 42 16.68 12.30 3.12
N ASP A 43 16.48 11.22 2.38
CA ASP A 43 16.40 11.26 0.91
C ASP A 43 14.97 11.62 0.43
N ASP A 44 14.79 11.78 -0.88
CA ASP A 44 13.49 12.08 -1.50
C ASP A 44 12.44 10.97 -1.28
N SER A 45 12.86 9.78 -0.84
CA SER A 45 11.99 8.64 -0.50
C SER A 45 11.70 8.53 0.99
N ASP A 46 12.05 9.56 1.77
CA ASP A 46 11.90 9.60 3.23
C ASP A 46 12.70 8.51 3.98
N ARG A 47 13.83 8.07 3.41
CA ARG A 47 14.76 7.17 4.11
C ARG A 47 15.57 7.97 5.12
N PRO A 48 15.65 7.55 6.40
CA PRO A 48 16.52 8.18 7.38
C PRO A 48 17.99 7.98 7.02
N ILE A 49 18.73 9.05 7.12
CA ILE A 49 20.17 9.13 6.94
C ILE A 49 20.78 9.75 8.19
N LEU A 50 21.77 9.08 8.78
CA LEU A 50 22.60 9.64 9.85
C LEU A 50 23.88 10.19 9.23
N ALA A 51 23.94 11.52 9.10
CA ALA A 51 25.09 12.23 8.57
C ALA A 51 26.11 12.50 9.68
N ILE A 52 27.36 12.09 9.46
CA ILE A 52 28.44 12.09 10.45
C ILE A 52 29.68 12.73 9.80
N ASP A 53 30.51 13.41 10.58
CA ASP A 53 31.79 13.90 10.08
C ASP A 53 32.69 12.74 9.63
N ARG A 54 33.25 12.85 8.44
CA ARG A 54 34.24 11.92 7.89
C ARG A 54 35.49 11.85 8.77
N ALA A 55 35.84 12.91 9.50
CA ALA A 55 36.93 12.91 10.48
C ALA A 55 36.69 11.83 11.57
N ASP A 56 35.43 11.61 11.95
CA ASP A 56 35.04 10.61 12.95
C ASP A 56 34.97 9.19 12.41
N ARG A 57 35.30 8.92 11.14
CA ARG A 57 35.20 7.57 10.53
C ARG A 57 35.82 6.46 11.39
N LYS A 58 36.99 6.70 11.99
CA LYS A 58 37.65 5.70 12.83
C LYS A 58 36.89 5.46 14.14
N ARG A 59 36.41 6.53 14.79
CA ARG A 59 35.59 6.49 16.01
C ARG A 59 34.25 5.82 15.74
N LEU A 60 33.55 6.24 14.68
CA LEU A 60 32.31 5.64 14.20
C LEU A 60 32.46 4.14 14.00
N ARG A 61 33.51 3.71 13.29
CA ARG A 61 33.74 2.28 13.07
C ARG A 61 33.95 1.54 14.39
N ALA A 62 34.75 2.08 15.32
CA ALA A 62 34.97 1.45 16.62
C ALA A 62 33.67 1.35 17.42
N ALA A 63 32.91 2.45 17.50
CA ALA A 63 31.63 2.52 18.18
C ALA A 63 30.59 1.55 17.61
N LEU A 64 30.49 1.45 16.28
CA LEU A 64 29.59 0.50 15.63
C LEU A 64 30.01 -0.95 15.86
N VAL A 65 31.30 -1.25 15.81
CA VAL A 65 31.82 -2.61 16.08
C VAL A 65 31.51 -3.04 17.51
N GLU A 66 31.78 -2.16 18.48
CA GLU A 66 31.49 -2.40 19.89
C GLU A 66 29.99 -2.48 20.15
N GLY A 67 29.24 -1.47 19.71
CA GLY A 67 27.81 -1.37 19.93
C GLY A 67 27.01 -2.48 19.26
N CYS A 68 27.49 -3.02 18.13
CA CYS A 68 26.86 -4.12 17.41
C CYS A 68 27.47 -5.49 17.73
N ALA A 69 28.32 -5.64 18.76
CA ALA A 69 29.02 -6.89 19.02
C ALA A 69 28.06 -8.09 19.20
N ASP A 70 26.92 -7.87 19.86
CA ASP A 70 25.90 -8.88 20.14
C ASP A 70 24.68 -8.79 19.20
N GLU A 71 24.76 -7.98 18.14
CA GLU A 71 23.65 -7.69 17.24
C GLU A 71 24.04 -7.97 15.79
N PRO A 72 23.18 -8.62 14.99
CA PRO A 72 23.53 -9.05 13.64
C PRO A 72 23.45 -7.88 12.64
N PHE A 73 24.15 -6.79 12.88
CA PHE A 73 24.22 -5.67 11.95
C PHE A 73 25.13 -6.00 10.77
N TYR A 74 24.63 -5.70 9.58
CA TYR A 74 25.38 -5.75 8.34
C TYR A 74 25.45 -4.35 7.75
N SER A 75 26.61 -4.06 7.15
CA SER A 75 26.85 -2.83 6.42
C SER A 75 27.04 -3.14 4.94
N LYS A 76 26.30 -2.41 4.09
CA LYS A 76 26.42 -2.47 2.63
C LYS A 76 26.79 -1.08 2.09
N ALA A 77 27.92 -0.96 1.39
CA ALA A 77 28.24 0.27 0.68
C ALA A 77 27.18 0.56 -0.39
N VAL A 78 26.56 1.74 -0.33
CA VAL A 78 25.50 2.14 -1.28
C VAL A 78 26.11 2.33 -2.67
N GLY A 79 25.42 1.86 -3.72
CA GLY A 79 25.94 1.82 -5.09
C GLY A 79 26.89 0.66 -5.39
N SER A 80 27.33 -0.10 -4.38
CA SER A 80 28.20 -1.27 -4.58
C SER A 80 27.40 -2.53 -4.92
N LYS A 81 27.90 -3.31 -5.89
CA LYS A 81 27.42 -4.68 -6.17
C LYS A 81 27.98 -5.71 -5.18
N ARG A 82 28.90 -5.31 -4.29
CA ARG A 82 29.52 -6.23 -3.31
C ARG A 82 28.51 -6.66 -2.24
N ARG A 83 28.73 -7.86 -1.69
CA ARG A 83 27.93 -8.39 -0.58
C ARG A 83 28.10 -7.51 0.67
N PRO A 84 27.06 -7.38 1.52
CA PRO A 84 27.17 -6.75 2.84
C PRO A 84 28.23 -7.45 3.70
N VAL A 85 28.85 -6.72 4.62
CA VAL A 85 29.80 -7.25 5.60
C VAL A 85 29.20 -7.16 7.01
N PRO A 86 29.43 -8.15 7.90
CA PRO A 86 29.08 -8.01 9.30
C PRO A 86 29.82 -6.82 9.91
N VAL A 87 29.10 -5.98 10.67
CA VAL A 87 29.71 -4.82 11.34
C VAL A 87 30.72 -5.28 12.41
N ALA A 88 30.41 -6.37 13.12
CA ALA A 88 31.28 -6.96 14.13
C ALA A 88 32.66 -7.41 13.62
N ASP A 89 32.83 -7.65 12.31
CA ASP A 89 34.11 -8.02 11.68
C ASP A 89 35.12 -6.85 11.60
N GLY A 90 34.81 -5.71 12.21
CA GLY A 90 35.73 -4.57 12.28
C GLY A 90 35.76 -3.69 11.02
N ARG A 91 34.81 -3.87 10.08
CA ARG A 91 34.78 -3.17 8.79
C ARG A 91 33.36 -2.77 8.41
N LEU A 92 33.18 -1.54 7.93
CA LEU A 92 31.90 -1.06 7.38
C LEU A 92 31.76 -1.31 5.87
N SER A 93 32.87 -1.45 5.16
CA SER A 93 32.88 -1.81 3.74
C SER A 93 34.23 -2.39 3.33
N ARG A 94 34.29 -2.93 2.11
CA ARG A 94 35.55 -3.45 1.54
C ARG A 94 36.44 -2.34 0.98
N ASP A 95 35.88 -1.19 0.58
CA ASP A 95 36.64 -0.06 0.07
C ASP A 95 36.73 1.07 1.11
N ARG A 96 37.95 1.48 1.45
CA ARG A 96 38.18 2.56 2.41
C ARG A 96 37.68 3.93 1.91
N LYS A 97 37.42 4.08 0.61
CA LYS A 97 36.89 5.31 0.00
C LYS A 97 35.37 5.44 0.11
N ASP A 98 34.64 4.35 0.41
CA ASP A 98 33.18 4.39 0.55
C ASP A 98 32.77 5.41 1.62
N ARG A 99 31.79 6.25 1.32
CA ARG A 99 31.27 7.30 2.23
C ARG A 99 29.81 7.10 2.63
N VAL A 100 29.11 6.15 2.01
CA VAL A 100 27.70 5.89 2.24
C VAL A 100 27.53 4.41 2.56
N PHE A 101 27.01 4.12 3.75
CA PHE A 101 26.83 2.77 4.26
C PHE A 101 25.38 2.56 4.61
N ARG A 102 24.76 1.51 4.08
CA ARG A 102 23.46 1.06 4.53
C ARG A 102 23.61 0.02 5.61
N LEU A 103 23.23 0.38 6.83
CA LEU A 103 23.22 -0.51 7.97
C LEU A 103 21.82 -1.09 8.16
N PHE A 104 21.76 -2.40 8.43
CA PHE A 104 20.51 -3.11 8.67
C PHE A 104 20.77 -4.38 9.46
N ARG A 105 19.79 -4.81 10.25
CA ARG A 105 19.77 -6.17 10.81
C ARG A 105 18.87 -7.07 9.96
N PRO A 106 19.40 -8.14 9.35
CA PRO A 106 18.59 -9.14 8.67
C PRO A 106 17.54 -9.68 9.65
N ARG A 107 16.27 -9.66 9.23
CA ARG A 107 15.17 -10.25 9.98
C ARG A 107 14.49 -11.30 9.13
N VAL A 108 13.98 -12.35 9.75
CA VAL A 108 13.32 -13.46 9.05
C VAL A 108 12.10 -13.93 9.84
N GLU A 109 10.96 -14.03 9.18
CA GLU A 109 9.83 -14.80 9.72
C GLU A 109 10.03 -16.26 9.27
N LEU A 110 10.12 -17.16 10.26
CA LEU A 110 10.66 -18.51 10.08
C LEU A 110 9.75 -19.44 9.28
N THR A 111 8.44 -19.19 9.31
CA THR A 111 7.44 -20.06 8.70
C THR A 111 7.30 -19.78 7.21
N SER A 112 7.14 -18.51 6.85
CA SER A 112 6.94 -18.04 5.49
C SER A 112 8.24 -17.91 4.70
N GLY A 113 9.35 -17.61 5.41
CA GLY A 113 10.61 -17.20 4.81
C GLY A 113 10.63 -15.74 4.35
N LEU A 114 9.69 -14.89 4.81
CA LEU A 114 9.74 -13.44 4.64
C LEU A 114 11.01 -12.88 5.26
N ARG A 115 11.67 -11.95 4.56
CA ARG A 115 12.97 -11.40 4.98
C ARG A 115 12.96 -9.88 4.90
N TYR A 116 13.53 -9.24 5.92
CA TYR A 116 13.94 -7.83 5.82
C TYR A 116 15.45 -7.76 5.68
N GLY A 117 15.90 -6.89 4.79
CA GLY A 117 17.32 -6.74 4.47
C GLY A 117 17.69 -5.29 4.19
N ALA A 118 18.68 -5.11 3.31
CA ALA A 118 19.18 -3.78 2.99
C ALA A 118 18.11 -2.82 2.40
N SER A 119 16.98 -3.29 1.88
CA SER A 119 15.88 -2.40 1.47
C SER A 119 15.32 -1.56 2.64
N ASN A 120 15.37 -2.11 3.86
CA ASN A 120 14.82 -1.53 5.09
C ASN A 120 15.86 -0.78 5.93
N GLY A 121 17.13 -0.82 5.51
CA GLY A 121 18.24 -0.25 6.28
C GLY A 121 18.24 1.28 6.37
N VAL A 122 19.01 1.75 7.34
CA VAL A 122 19.32 3.16 7.60
C VAL A 122 20.64 3.49 6.91
N ASP A 123 20.72 4.63 6.24
CA ASP A 123 21.96 5.07 5.62
C ASP A 123 22.80 5.87 6.64
N ILE A 124 24.10 5.61 6.70
CA ILE A 124 25.09 6.45 7.35
C ILE A 124 25.92 7.12 6.27
N GLU A 125 26.05 8.43 6.34
CA GLU A 125 26.81 9.23 5.39
C GLU A 125 27.97 9.96 6.08
N LEU A 126 29.16 9.85 5.50
CA LEU A 126 30.34 10.57 5.95
C LEU A 126 30.50 11.87 5.18
N TRP A 127 30.15 12.98 5.81
CA TRP A 127 30.26 14.33 5.28
C TRP A 127 31.64 14.91 5.56
N THR A 128 32.15 15.80 4.73
CA THR A 128 33.46 16.44 4.95
C THR A 128 33.23 17.91 5.26
N TYR A 129 33.66 18.33 6.44
CA TYR A 129 33.60 19.72 6.87
C TYR A 129 34.95 20.37 6.60
N THR A 130 34.93 21.52 5.95
CA THR A 130 36.07 22.42 5.75
C THR A 130 35.82 23.69 6.57
N ASP A 131 36.66 24.71 6.42
CA ASP A 131 36.45 25.99 7.10
C ASP A 131 35.15 26.66 6.62
N ASP A 132 34.90 26.65 5.31
CA ASP A 132 33.80 27.39 4.66
C ASP A 132 32.66 26.50 4.13
N GLU A 133 32.92 25.21 3.87
CA GLU A 133 31.97 24.33 3.18
C GLU A 133 31.73 22.99 3.90
N VAL A 134 30.56 22.42 3.66
CA VAL A 134 30.21 21.03 3.98
C VAL A 134 29.97 20.25 2.69
N ILE A 135 30.77 19.20 2.50
CA ILE A 135 30.76 18.38 1.29
C ILE A 135 30.13 17.02 1.59
N MET A 136 28.97 16.76 0.99
CA MET A 136 28.17 15.56 1.11
C MET A 136 28.50 14.55 0.01
N PRO A 137 28.33 13.23 0.25
CA PRO A 137 28.64 12.21 -0.76
C PRO A 137 27.60 12.14 -1.89
N ARG A 138 26.37 12.62 -1.65
CA ARG A 138 25.27 12.70 -2.63
C ARG A 138 24.28 13.80 -2.20
N PRO A 139 23.41 14.29 -3.10
CA PRO A 139 22.27 15.12 -2.72
C PRO A 139 21.33 14.36 -1.77
N ASN A 140 20.60 15.12 -0.94
CA ASN A 140 19.50 14.64 -0.10
C ASN A 140 18.25 15.48 -0.37
N ALA A 141 17.17 15.29 0.39
CA ALA A 141 15.89 15.95 0.12
C ALA A 141 15.94 17.50 0.14
N LEU A 142 16.94 18.09 0.81
CA LEU A 142 17.07 19.54 0.92
C LEU A 142 18.28 20.10 0.16
N THR A 143 19.41 19.40 0.21
CA THR A 143 20.72 19.97 -0.11
C THR A 143 21.40 19.27 -1.28
N ARG A 144 22.25 20.02 -1.98
CA ARG A 144 23.16 19.50 -3.02
C ARG A 144 24.32 18.74 -2.38
N THR A 145 25.35 18.40 -3.15
CA THR A 145 26.56 17.76 -2.62
C THR A 145 27.51 18.72 -1.89
N VAL A 146 27.31 20.03 -2.01
CA VAL A 146 28.11 21.07 -1.35
C VAL A 146 27.15 22.14 -0.82
N ALA A 147 27.37 22.60 0.40
CA ALA A 147 26.69 23.72 1.03
C ALA A 147 27.71 24.57 1.80
N LEU A 148 27.45 25.87 1.94
CA LEU A 148 28.26 26.71 2.81
C LEU A 148 28.01 26.32 4.27
N ARG A 149 29.06 26.38 5.09
CA ARG A 149 29.03 25.90 6.46
C ARG A 149 28.15 26.76 7.36
N ASP A 150 28.12 28.07 7.14
CA ASP A 150 27.28 29.03 7.84
C ASP A 150 25.78 28.89 7.49
N GLU A 151 25.47 28.43 6.27
CA GLU A 151 24.11 28.11 5.82
C GLU A 151 23.55 26.82 6.47
N MET A 152 24.41 25.87 6.88
CA MET A 152 23.97 24.62 7.55
C MET A 152 23.61 24.85 9.02
N ARG A 153 22.60 25.68 9.28
CA ARG A 153 22.12 26.00 10.62
C ARG A 153 21.49 24.77 11.28
N ARG A 154 22.07 24.34 12.40
CA ARG A 154 21.60 23.18 13.18
C ARG A 154 20.29 23.53 13.90
N THR A 155 19.38 22.57 13.94
CA THR A 155 18.13 22.61 14.71
C THR A 155 17.79 21.20 15.20
N THR A 156 16.58 20.99 15.73
CA THR A 156 16.09 19.69 16.16
C THR A 156 14.73 19.35 15.57
N VAL A 157 14.43 18.07 15.41
CA VAL A 157 13.13 17.57 14.94
C VAL A 157 12.68 16.36 15.79
N GLU A 158 11.39 16.26 16.08
CA GLU A 158 10.83 15.04 16.66
C GLU A 158 10.50 14.01 15.57
N ARG A 159 11.15 12.84 15.65
CA ARG A 159 10.93 11.69 14.75
C ARG A 159 11.14 10.40 15.51
N TYR A 160 10.40 9.36 15.14
CA TYR A 160 10.56 8.02 15.73
C TYR A 160 10.44 8.03 17.28
N GLY A 161 9.59 8.92 17.82
CA GLY A 161 9.40 9.10 19.27
C GLY A 161 10.59 9.70 20.01
N GLN A 162 11.49 10.40 19.33
CA GLN A 162 12.67 11.02 19.93
C GLN A 162 13.00 12.37 19.27
N LEU A 163 13.72 13.24 19.99
CA LEU A 163 14.25 14.50 19.46
C LEU A 163 15.61 14.27 18.78
N TRP A 164 15.77 14.68 17.52
CA TRP A 164 16.98 14.46 16.71
C TRP A 164 17.66 15.77 16.32
N PRO A 165 19.00 15.87 16.37
CA PRO A 165 19.72 16.96 15.71
C PRO A 165 19.54 16.87 14.20
N THR A 166 19.28 17.99 13.55
CA THR A 166 19.11 18.10 12.10
C THR A 166 19.51 19.51 11.62
N ILE A 167 19.22 19.87 10.38
CA ILE A 167 19.40 21.20 9.82
C ILE A 167 18.06 21.86 9.52
N GLU A 168 17.99 23.19 9.63
CA GLU A 168 16.82 23.98 9.25
C GLU A 168 16.37 23.63 7.82
N GLY A 169 15.06 23.52 7.58
CA GLY A 169 14.53 23.12 6.27
C GLY A 169 14.44 21.61 6.01
N MET A 170 15.19 20.74 6.71
CA MET A 170 15.32 19.33 6.32
C MET A 170 14.00 18.55 6.41
N PHE A 171 13.23 18.82 7.46
CA PHE A 171 11.95 18.17 7.75
C PHE A 171 10.79 19.16 7.72
N ASP A 172 11.03 20.37 7.20
CA ASP A 172 9.95 21.26 6.79
C ASP A 172 9.21 20.64 5.61
N ARG A 173 7.98 21.10 5.36
CA ARG A 173 7.18 20.59 4.26
C ARG A 173 7.83 20.93 2.92
N HIS A 174 8.22 19.90 2.17
CA HIS A 174 8.70 20.02 0.79
C HIS A 174 7.55 19.82 -0.21
N PRO A 175 7.65 20.35 -1.44
CA PRO A 175 6.60 20.20 -2.45
C PRO A 175 6.23 18.74 -2.79
N GLY A 176 7.16 17.80 -2.61
CA GLY A 176 6.93 16.38 -2.83
C GLY A 176 6.21 15.66 -1.68
N ASP A 177 6.13 16.27 -0.50
CA ASP A 177 5.51 15.66 0.67
C ASP A 177 4.00 15.66 0.58
N ILE A 178 3.37 14.64 1.16
CA ILE A 178 1.91 14.51 1.23
C ILE A 178 1.43 15.11 2.56
N PRO A 179 0.76 16.27 2.53
CA PRO A 179 0.46 17.07 3.73
C PRO A 179 -0.90 16.77 4.35
N PHE A 180 -1.61 15.78 3.83
CA PHE A 180 -2.98 15.46 4.19
C PHE A 180 -3.10 14.00 4.59
N GLU A 181 -4.10 13.72 5.41
CA GLU A 181 -4.45 12.38 5.83
C GLU A 181 -5.05 11.57 4.67
N ILE A 182 -4.76 10.27 4.64
CA ILE A 182 -5.33 9.33 3.67
C ILE A 182 -5.96 8.16 4.42
N ASP A 183 -7.25 7.96 4.22
CA ASP A 183 -7.98 6.79 4.66
C ASP A 183 -8.02 5.71 3.58
N LEU A 184 -8.45 4.50 3.94
CA LEU A 184 -8.68 3.41 3.02
C LEU A 184 -10.10 2.88 3.21
N VAL A 185 -10.83 2.67 2.12
CA VAL A 185 -12.16 2.07 2.11
C VAL A 185 -12.08 0.72 1.41
N PHE A 186 -12.43 -0.35 2.12
CA PHE A 186 -12.69 -1.65 1.55
C PHE A 186 -14.18 -1.83 1.30
N SER A 187 -14.58 -2.23 0.09
CA SER A 187 -15.87 -2.91 -0.08
C SER A 187 -15.68 -4.40 0.12
N TRP A 188 -16.46 -5.00 1.01
CA TRP A 188 -16.33 -6.42 1.34
C TRP A 188 -17.69 -7.06 1.62
N VAL A 189 -17.82 -8.34 1.30
CA VAL A 189 -18.99 -9.14 1.64
C VAL A 189 -18.56 -10.54 2.05
N ASP A 190 -19.23 -11.11 3.04
CA ASP A 190 -19.07 -12.53 3.35
C ASP A 190 -19.85 -13.38 2.36
N GLY A 191 -19.18 -13.76 1.26
CA GLY A 191 -19.74 -14.61 0.22
C GLY A 191 -20.21 -15.99 0.73
N SER A 192 -19.71 -16.44 1.89
CA SER A 192 -20.09 -17.73 2.50
C SER A 192 -21.38 -17.69 3.31
N SER A 193 -21.91 -16.49 3.58
CA SER A 193 -23.14 -16.32 4.35
C SER A 193 -24.35 -16.90 3.59
N THR A 194 -24.92 -17.97 4.12
CA THR A 194 -26.12 -18.62 3.58
C THR A 194 -27.31 -17.64 3.54
N SER A 195 -27.41 -16.75 4.53
CA SER A 195 -28.43 -15.71 4.57
C SER A 195 -28.26 -14.67 3.46
N PHE A 196 -27.02 -14.29 3.14
CA PHE A 196 -26.70 -13.38 2.04
C PHE A 196 -27.04 -14.03 0.70
N GLN A 197 -26.62 -15.28 0.50
CA GLN A 197 -26.90 -16.06 -0.70
C GLN A 197 -28.41 -16.25 -0.93
N ALA A 198 -29.17 -16.61 0.11
CA ALA A 198 -30.62 -16.80 0.02
C ALA A 198 -31.36 -15.49 -0.33
N LYS A 199 -30.99 -14.37 0.30
CA LYS A 199 -31.57 -13.06 0.00
C LYS A 199 -31.21 -12.60 -1.43
N ARG A 200 -29.97 -12.79 -1.86
CA ARG A 200 -29.50 -12.52 -3.23
C ARG A 200 -30.30 -13.33 -4.24
N ALA A 201 -30.35 -14.65 -4.07
CA ALA A 201 -31.03 -15.56 -5.00
C ALA A 201 -32.53 -15.25 -5.14
N LYS A 202 -33.20 -14.91 -4.03
CA LYS A 202 -34.61 -14.50 -4.03
C LYS A 202 -34.84 -13.24 -4.86
N LEU A 203 -33.94 -12.26 -4.76
CA LEU A 203 -34.04 -11.01 -5.53
C LEU A 203 -33.69 -11.26 -7.00
N MET A 204 -32.65 -12.05 -7.29
CA MET A 204 -32.19 -12.36 -8.66
C MET A 204 -33.26 -12.99 -9.57
N GLN A 205 -34.23 -13.72 -9.01
CA GLN A 205 -35.32 -14.32 -9.79
C GLN A 205 -36.10 -13.31 -10.66
N ASN A 206 -36.02 -12.01 -10.32
CA ASN A 206 -36.72 -10.94 -11.02
C ASN A 206 -35.80 -10.08 -11.92
N TYR A 207 -34.52 -10.43 -12.09
CA TYR A 207 -33.55 -9.61 -12.84
C TYR A 207 -32.78 -10.43 -13.88
N VAL A 208 -32.49 -9.81 -15.02
CA VAL A 208 -31.57 -10.36 -16.03
C VAL A 208 -30.15 -9.96 -15.64
N VAL A 209 -29.32 -10.93 -15.27
CA VAL A 209 -27.90 -10.73 -14.95
C VAL A 209 -27.01 -11.06 -16.15
N GLY A 210 -25.88 -10.34 -16.27
CA GLY A 210 -24.90 -10.57 -17.32
C GLY A 210 -23.98 -11.78 -17.04
N GLU A 211 -23.17 -12.15 -18.03
CA GLU A 211 -22.21 -13.26 -17.92
C GLU A 211 -21.25 -13.08 -16.72
N GLY A 212 -21.04 -14.16 -15.96
CA GLY A 212 -20.07 -14.23 -14.84
C GLY A 212 -20.60 -13.80 -13.46
N ASP A 213 -21.84 -13.32 -13.35
CA ASP A 213 -22.43 -12.91 -12.07
C ASP A 213 -22.90 -14.09 -11.18
N ASP A 214 -22.98 -15.32 -11.71
CA ASP A 214 -23.45 -16.52 -10.99
C ASP A 214 -22.35 -17.54 -10.63
N SER A 215 -21.07 -17.19 -10.76
CA SER A 215 -19.95 -18.13 -10.53
C SER A 215 -19.88 -18.67 -9.10
N PRO A 216 -19.74 -20.00 -8.89
CA PRO A 216 -19.55 -20.62 -7.57
C PRO A 216 -18.36 -20.10 -6.77
N ALA A 217 -17.34 -19.55 -7.45
CA ALA A 217 -16.14 -19.02 -6.82
C ALA A 217 -16.43 -17.79 -5.93
N ARG A 218 -17.52 -17.04 -6.21
CA ARG A 218 -17.97 -15.90 -5.40
C ARG A 218 -18.45 -16.25 -3.99
N TYR A 219 -18.61 -17.54 -3.66
CA TYR A 219 -19.29 -17.99 -2.45
C TYR A 219 -18.39 -18.59 -1.36
N ARG A 220 -17.07 -18.74 -1.60
CA ARG A 220 -16.16 -19.36 -0.62
C ARG A 220 -15.12 -18.38 -0.10
N GLN A 221 -15.23 -18.08 1.19
CA GLN A 221 -14.33 -17.21 1.96
C GLN A 221 -13.00 -17.91 2.23
N ILE A 222 -11.87 -17.30 1.84
CA ILE A 222 -10.53 -17.73 2.24
C ILE A 222 -9.84 -16.70 3.15
N ASN A 223 -10.64 -15.82 3.76
CA ASN A 223 -10.21 -14.71 4.62
C ASN A 223 -9.38 -13.67 3.86
N GLU A 224 -9.72 -13.39 2.61
CA GLU A 224 -9.05 -12.39 1.77
C GLU A 224 -8.94 -11.04 2.51
N LEU A 225 -10.03 -10.59 3.13
CA LEU A 225 -10.04 -9.36 3.95
C LEU A 225 -8.99 -9.36 5.06
N LYS A 226 -8.74 -10.51 5.72
CA LYS A 226 -7.69 -10.63 6.76
C LYS A 226 -6.34 -10.26 6.19
N TYR A 227 -5.99 -10.84 5.04
CA TYR A 227 -4.71 -10.62 4.39
C TYR A 227 -4.62 -9.25 3.70
N ALA A 228 -5.72 -8.73 3.19
CA ALA A 228 -5.80 -7.36 2.67
C ALA A 228 -5.47 -6.35 3.78
N LEU A 229 -6.07 -6.50 4.97
CA LEU A 229 -5.74 -5.68 6.13
C LEU A 229 -4.28 -5.86 6.58
N ARG A 230 -3.76 -7.10 6.65
CA ARG A 230 -2.34 -7.33 6.94
C ARG A 230 -1.42 -6.63 5.93
N SER A 231 -1.78 -6.63 4.65
CA SER A 231 -1.00 -5.96 3.60
C SER A 231 -0.90 -4.45 3.87
N VAL A 232 -1.98 -3.82 4.33
CA VAL A 232 -1.99 -2.40 4.74
C VAL A 232 -1.08 -2.19 5.93
N HIS A 233 -1.22 -3.01 6.98
CA HIS A 233 -0.39 -2.92 8.19
C HIS A 233 1.11 -3.03 7.88
N MET A 234 1.49 -3.96 7.01
CA MET A 234 2.90 -4.21 6.67
C MET A 234 3.48 -3.15 5.72
N TYR A 235 2.69 -2.65 4.77
CA TYR A 235 3.23 -1.97 3.59
C TYR A 235 2.68 -0.58 3.29
N ALA A 236 1.60 -0.16 3.95
CA ALA A 236 1.05 1.19 3.88
C ALA A 236 0.75 1.76 5.30
N PRO A 237 1.74 1.82 6.20
CA PRO A 237 1.52 2.24 7.60
C PRO A 237 1.13 3.72 7.76
N TRP A 238 1.12 4.49 6.68
CA TRP A 238 0.67 5.88 6.63
C TRP A 238 -0.85 6.02 6.45
N VAL A 239 -1.57 4.93 6.17
CA VAL A 239 -3.04 4.93 6.15
C VAL A 239 -3.55 5.26 7.56
N ARG A 240 -4.38 6.29 7.67
CA ARG A 240 -4.87 6.79 8.96
C ARG A 240 -5.97 5.90 9.54
N ARG A 241 -7.05 5.70 8.80
CA ARG A 241 -8.17 4.82 9.16
C ARG A 241 -8.57 3.94 8.00
N ILE A 242 -9.10 2.76 8.33
CA ILE A 242 -9.66 1.80 7.40
C ILE A 242 -11.16 1.71 7.65
N PHE A 243 -11.95 1.95 6.62
CA PHE A 243 -13.40 1.77 6.62
C PHE A 243 -13.72 0.52 5.82
N VAL A 244 -14.49 -0.40 6.40
CA VAL A 244 -15.00 -1.59 5.71
C VAL A 244 -16.48 -1.35 5.45
N ALA A 245 -16.80 -0.96 4.21
CA ALA A 245 -18.17 -0.77 3.74
C ALA A 245 -18.78 -2.15 3.48
N THR A 246 -19.68 -2.58 4.37
CA THR A 246 -20.24 -3.93 4.33
C THR A 246 -21.53 -4.06 5.13
N ASP A 247 -22.45 -4.90 4.64
CA ASP A 247 -23.62 -5.37 5.38
C ASP A 247 -23.41 -6.75 6.00
N SER A 248 -22.21 -7.33 5.87
CA SER A 248 -21.85 -8.60 6.49
C SER A 248 -21.42 -8.45 7.96
N PRO A 249 -21.68 -9.43 8.84
CA PRO A 249 -21.18 -9.41 10.21
C PRO A 249 -19.66 -9.21 10.25
N ARG A 250 -19.17 -8.56 11.30
CA ARG A 250 -17.73 -8.45 11.55
C ARG A 250 -17.13 -9.87 11.69
N PRO A 251 -16.02 -10.20 10.99
CA PRO A 251 -15.39 -11.51 11.13
C PRO A 251 -14.91 -11.78 12.55
N ALA A 252 -15.03 -13.02 13.04
CA ALA A 252 -14.65 -13.38 14.41
C ALA A 252 -13.14 -13.25 14.71
N TRP A 253 -12.29 -13.29 13.68
CA TRP A 253 -10.85 -13.06 13.81
C TRP A 253 -10.49 -11.58 13.97
N LEU A 254 -11.41 -10.66 13.67
CA LEU A 254 -11.20 -9.22 13.75
C LEU A 254 -11.77 -8.69 15.06
N ALA A 255 -10.88 -8.25 15.93
CA ALA A 255 -11.27 -7.65 17.18
C ALA A 255 -11.62 -6.17 17.01
N ASP A 256 -12.19 -5.57 18.06
CA ASP A 256 -12.47 -4.13 18.05
C ASP A 256 -11.15 -3.34 18.09
N ASP A 257 -11.00 -2.40 17.16
CA ASP A 257 -9.81 -1.55 17.03
C ASP A 257 -10.22 -0.20 16.39
N PRO A 258 -9.82 0.95 16.96
CA PRO A 258 -10.24 2.26 16.46
C PRO A 258 -9.76 2.58 15.03
N ARG A 259 -8.76 1.84 14.52
CA ARG A 259 -8.25 2.02 13.15
C ARG A 259 -9.13 1.35 12.09
N VAL A 260 -9.96 0.36 12.46
CA VAL A 260 -10.80 -0.40 11.52
C VAL A 260 -12.28 -0.20 11.87
N THR A 261 -12.99 0.57 11.06
CA THR A 261 -14.41 0.90 11.25
C THR A 261 -15.26 0.15 10.24
N PHE A 262 -16.27 -0.60 10.68
CA PHE A 262 -17.25 -1.22 9.80
C PHE A 262 -18.38 -0.22 9.59
N VAL A 263 -18.79 -0.02 8.35
CA VAL A 263 -19.83 0.94 7.97
C VAL A 263 -20.90 0.22 7.18
N ARG A 264 -22.14 0.26 7.66
CA ARG A 264 -23.31 -0.33 6.99
C ARG A 264 -23.74 0.52 5.81
N SER A 265 -24.32 -0.11 4.79
CA SER A 265 -24.82 0.61 3.62
C SER A 265 -25.83 1.70 3.99
N GLU A 266 -26.66 1.47 5.02
CA GLU A 266 -27.62 2.45 5.54
C GLU A 266 -26.99 3.74 6.09
N GLU A 267 -25.70 3.72 6.45
CA GLU A 267 -25.00 4.87 7.00
C GLU A 267 -24.45 5.81 5.91
N PHE A 268 -24.32 5.34 4.66
CA PHE A 268 -23.72 6.12 3.57
C PHE A 268 -24.53 6.14 2.27
N PHE A 269 -25.59 5.34 2.12
CA PHE A 269 -26.53 5.50 1.01
C PHE A 269 -27.41 6.72 1.25
N THR A 270 -27.49 7.63 0.28
CA THR A 270 -28.38 8.80 0.37
C THR A 270 -29.86 8.43 0.39
N ASP A 271 -30.22 7.31 -0.25
CA ASP A 271 -31.57 6.74 -0.22
C ASP A 271 -31.52 5.30 0.33
N PRO A 272 -31.81 5.11 1.62
CA PRO A 272 -31.87 3.77 2.22
C PRO A 272 -32.94 2.85 1.61
N SER A 273 -33.93 3.37 0.87
CA SER A 273 -34.94 2.54 0.22
C SER A 273 -34.40 1.74 -0.97
N ALA A 274 -33.23 2.09 -1.48
CA ALA A 274 -32.49 1.34 -2.48
C ALA A 274 -31.80 0.06 -1.93
N LEU A 275 -31.82 -0.15 -0.62
CA LEU A 275 -31.19 -1.28 0.05
C LEU A 275 -32.17 -2.45 0.27
N PRO A 276 -31.69 -3.71 0.30
CA PRO A 276 -30.30 -4.13 0.11
C PRO A 276 -29.89 -4.14 -1.37
N THR A 277 -28.62 -3.82 -1.62
CA THR A 277 -28.03 -3.94 -2.96
C THR A 277 -26.98 -5.06 -3.00
N TYR A 278 -26.87 -5.73 -4.15
CA TYR A 278 -25.86 -6.73 -4.48
C TYR A 278 -24.97 -6.24 -5.63
N ASN A 279 -25.03 -4.95 -5.90
CA ASN A 279 -24.32 -4.27 -6.96
C ASN A 279 -23.14 -3.49 -6.37
N SER A 280 -21.91 -3.96 -6.62
CA SER A 280 -20.73 -3.24 -6.17
C SER A 280 -20.68 -1.81 -6.73
N MET A 281 -21.17 -1.58 -7.94
CA MET A 281 -21.18 -0.25 -8.56
C MET A 281 -22.12 0.71 -7.83
N ALA A 282 -23.25 0.22 -7.29
CA ALA A 282 -24.13 1.01 -6.43
C ALA A 282 -23.40 1.43 -5.16
N VAL A 283 -22.74 0.50 -4.47
CA VAL A 283 -21.95 0.77 -3.25
C VAL A 283 -20.80 1.74 -3.54
N GLU A 284 -20.01 1.46 -4.59
CA GLU A 284 -18.89 2.28 -5.07
C GLU A 284 -19.30 3.73 -5.37
N SER A 285 -20.52 3.94 -5.89
CA SER A 285 -21.05 5.28 -6.20
C SER A 285 -21.41 6.13 -4.98
N GLN A 286 -21.47 5.53 -3.78
CA GLN A 286 -21.93 6.16 -2.55
C GLN A 286 -20.82 6.31 -1.48
N LEU A 287 -19.61 5.77 -1.72
CA LEU A 287 -18.55 5.70 -0.70
C LEU A 287 -18.12 7.06 -0.14
N HIS A 288 -18.24 8.14 -0.92
CA HIS A 288 -17.85 9.49 -0.47
C HIS A 288 -18.76 10.06 0.62
N HIS A 289 -19.91 9.44 0.88
CA HIS A 289 -20.82 9.80 1.96
C HIS A 289 -20.47 9.18 3.31
N ILE A 290 -19.49 8.26 3.36
CA ILE A 290 -19.08 7.60 4.61
C ILE A 290 -18.73 8.65 5.69
N PRO A 291 -19.42 8.63 6.85
CA PRO A 291 -19.16 9.58 7.92
C PRO A 291 -17.71 9.50 8.43
N GLY A 292 -17.05 10.65 8.51
CA GLY A 292 -15.67 10.75 9.03
C GLY A 292 -14.57 10.35 8.06
N LEU A 293 -14.90 10.01 6.81
CA LEU A 293 -13.94 9.75 5.74
C LEU A 293 -13.16 11.02 5.36
N SER A 294 -11.83 10.91 5.24
CA SER A 294 -10.96 12.00 4.82
C SER A 294 -11.23 12.47 3.38
N GLU A 295 -10.84 13.71 3.07
CA GLU A 295 -10.95 14.25 1.71
C GLU A 295 -10.18 13.42 0.67
N HIS A 296 -9.03 12.87 1.04
CA HIS A 296 -8.24 11.96 0.21
C HIS A 296 -8.34 10.56 0.78
N PHE A 297 -8.71 9.58 -0.03
CA PHE A 297 -8.78 8.20 0.42
C PHE A 297 -8.43 7.24 -0.71
N LEU A 298 -8.10 6.02 -0.34
CA LEU A 298 -7.97 4.91 -1.28
C LEU A 298 -9.23 4.06 -1.24
N TYR A 299 -9.67 3.57 -2.39
CA TYR A 299 -10.66 2.48 -2.48
C TYR A 299 -9.95 1.18 -2.85
N SER A 300 -10.36 0.07 -2.24
CA SER A 300 -9.82 -1.26 -2.50
C SER A 300 -10.89 -2.33 -2.34
N ASN A 301 -10.76 -3.42 -3.09
CA ASN A 301 -11.45 -4.68 -2.79
C ASN A 301 -10.58 -5.56 -1.88
N ASP A 302 -11.15 -6.63 -1.35
CA ASP A 302 -10.45 -7.60 -0.49
C ASP A 302 -9.49 -8.51 -1.24
N ASP A 303 -9.58 -8.56 -2.58
CA ASP A 303 -8.68 -9.27 -3.49
C ASP A 303 -7.49 -8.42 -3.99
N MET A 304 -7.42 -7.16 -3.58
CA MET A 304 -6.36 -6.21 -3.92
C MET A 304 -5.38 -6.05 -2.76
N PHE A 305 -4.09 -6.20 -3.03
CA PHE A 305 -3.07 -6.22 -1.97
C PHE A 305 -1.89 -5.30 -2.26
N PHE A 306 -1.31 -4.76 -1.18
CA PHE A 306 0.01 -4.12 -1.21
C PHE A 306 1.10 -5.21 -1.21
N GLY A 307 1.98 -5.21 -2.21
CA GLY A 307 3.03 -6.23 -2.37
C GLY A 307 4.34 -5.92 -1.62
N ARG A 308 4.64 -4.63 -1.45
CA ARG A 308 5.81 -4.14 -0.72
C ARG A 308 5.52 -2.75 -0.16
N ARG A 309 6.39 -2.24 0.69
CA ARG A 309 6.24 -0.88 1.25
C ARG A 309 6.12 0.16 0.12
N VAL A 310 5.02 0.91 0.14
CA VAL A 310 4.73 1.99 -0.81
C VAL A 310 4.66 3.35 -0.09
N SER A 311 4.96 4.41 -0.83
CA SER A 311 4.77 5.80 -0.37
C SER A 311 3.38 6.30 -0.78
N PRO A 312 2.73 7.20 -0.01
CA PRO A 312 1.51 7.86 -0.46
C PRO A 312 1.70 8.63 -1.79
N SER A 313 2.94 8.99 -2.13
CA SER A 313 3.28 9.63 -3.41
C SER A 313 3.04 8.73 -4.63
N LEU A 314 2.84 7.42 -4.44
CA LEU A 314 2.38 6.49 -5.48
C LEU A 314 0.98 6.87 -5.98
N PHE A 315 0.13 7.34 -5.06
CA PHE A 315 -1.30 7.58 -5.25
C PHE A 315 -1.66 9.06 -5.39
N PHE A 316 -0.93 9.96 -4.73
CA PHE A 316 -1.18 11.40 -4.78
C PHE A 316 0.11 12.19 -5.03
N SER A 317 -0.02 13.43 -5.48
CA SER A 317 1.05 14.44 -5.39
C SER A 317 0.88 15.28 -4.12
N GLY A 318 1.92 16.04 -3.74
CA GLY A 318 1.82 16.99 -2.62
C GLY A 318 0.77 18.09 -2.81
N GLY A 319 0.33 18.32 -4.05
CA GLY A 319 -0.78 19.23 -4.40
C GLY A 319 -2.17 18.56 -4.43
N GLY A 320 -2.29 17.27 -4.09
CA GLY A 320 -3.58 16.56 -4.08
C GLY A 320 -4.06 16.05 -5.45
N VAL A 321 -3.20 16.10 -6.49
CA VAL A 321 -3.47 15.44 -7.78
C VAL A 321 -3.42 13.92 -7.58
N SER A 322 -4.48 13.21 -7.94
CA SER A 322 -4.54 11.74 -7.84
C SER A 322 -3.79 11.07 -9.00
N LYS A 323 -3.28 9.85 -8.76
CA LYS A 323 -2.49 9.10 -9.74
C LYS A 323 -3.05 7.69 -9.92
N PHE A 324 -3.52 7.37 -11.12
CA PHE A 324 -4.18 6.09 -11.40
C PHE A 324 -3.40 5.28 -12.43
N ILE A 325 -3.54 3.95 -12.40
CA ILE A 325 -2.78 3.04 -13.24
C ILE A 325 -3.71 2.50 -14.33
N GLU A 326 -3.40 2.78 -15.58
CA GLU A 326 -4.09 2.16 -16.73
C GLU A 326 -3.57 0.74 -16.93
N CYS A 327 -4.46 -0.16 -17.31
CA CYS A 327 -4.06 -1.49 -17.76
C CYS A 327 -3.97 -1.55 -19.29
N ASP A 328 -3.37 -2.63 -19.77
CA ASP A 328 -3.24 -2.84 -21.22
C ASP A 328 -4.51 -3.29 -21.94
N VAL A 329 -5.54 -3.66 -21.16
CA VAL A 329 -6.83 -4.12 -21.68
C VAL A 329 -7.63 -2.93 -22.24
N ARG A 330 -8.15 -3.11 -23.46
CA ARG A 330 -9.01 -2.13 -24.13
C ARG A 330 -10.47 -2.38 -23.80
N ILE A 331 -11.23 -1.31 -23.58
CA ILE A 331 -12.70 -1.37 -23.38
C ILE A 331 -13.43 -1.93 -24.61
N GLY A 332 -12.79 -1.95 -25.78
CA GLY A 332 -13.37 -2.48 -27.01
C GLY A 332 -14.43 -1.58 -27.64
N LEU A 333 -15.02 -2.05 -28.74
CA LEU A 333 -15.95 -1.31 -29.59
C LEU A 333 -17.42 -1.47 -29.16
N GLY A 334 -18.28 -0.64 -29.75
CA GLY A 334 -19.73 -0.72 -29.64
C GLY A 334 -20.32 -0.05 -28.39
N ARG A 335 -21.65 0.04 -28.37
CA ARG A 335 -22.46 0.50 -27.23
C ARG A 335 -22.77 -0.66 -26.29
N ASN A 336 -23.46 -0.40 -25.18
CA ASN A 336 -23.86 -1.42 -24.19
C ASN A 336 -24.69 -2.53 -24.83
N ASN A 337 -24.56 -3.74 -24.32
CA ASN A 337 -25.25 -4.93 -24.81
C ASN A 337 -25.63 -5.81 -23.61
N ALA A 338 -26.90 -6.24 -23.57
CA ALA A 338 -27.43 -7.09 -22.49
C ALA A 338 -26.70 -8.44 -22.34
N SER A 339 -26.05 -8.94 -23.40
CA SER A 339 -25.26 -10.18 -23.34
C SER A 339 -23.87 -10.01 -22.72
N ARG A 340 -23.43 -8.79 -22.40
CA ARG A 340 -22.13 -8.52 -21.78
C ARG A 340 -22.24 -8.44 -20.26
N SER A 341 -21.13 -8.67 -19.58
CA SER A 341 -21.03 -8.44 -18.15
C SER A 341 -21.31 -6.97 -17.78
N GLY A 342 -21.78 -6.74 -16.55
CA GLY A 342 -22.02 -5.39 -16.05
C GLY A 342 -20.74 -4.52 -16.04
N PHE A 343 -19.57 -5.14 -15.84
CA PHE A 343 -18.27 -4.46 -15.91
C PHE A 343 -17.96 -3.93 -17.33
N GLU A 344 -18.19 -4.74 -18.37
CA GLU A 344 -17.97 -4.34 -19.75
C GLU A 344 -18.93 -3.24 -20.21
N ASN A 345 -20.17 -3.30 -19.74
CA ASN A 345 -21.19 -2.30 -20.04
C ASN A 345 -20.92 -0.98 -19.32
N SER A 346 -20.54 -1.00 -18.05
CA SER A 346 -20.29 0.22 -17.28
C SER A 346 -19.09 1.01 -17.81
N ALA A 347 -18.02 0.34 -18.26
CA ALA A 347 -16.89 1.01 -18.90
C ALA A 347 -17.29 1.76 -20.19
N ARG A 348 -18.24 1.21 -20.96
CA ARG A 348 -18.80 1.86 -22.16
C ARG A 348 -19.76 3.00 -21.81
N MET A 349 -20.53 2.86 -20.74
CA MET A 349 -21.35 3.93 -20.19
C MET A 349 -20.47 5.12 -19.76
N ASN A 350 -19.44 4.86 -18.95
CA ASN A 350 -18.46 5.85 -18.52
C ASN A 350 -17.83 6.56 -19.74
N ARG A 351 -17.41 5.81 -20.76
CA ARG A 351 -16.86 6.38 -22.00
C ARG A 351 -17.85 7.32 -22.68
N LYS A 352 -19.11 6.91 -22.81
CA LYS A 352 -20.14 7.74 -23.44
C LYS A 352 -20.30 9.07 -22.70
N LEU A 353 -20.43 9.03 -21.36
CA LEU A 353 -20.60 10.23 -20.55
C LEU A 353 -19.41 11.18 -20.67
N LEU A 354 -18.18 10.65 -20.64
CA LEU A 354 -16.96 11.44 -20.81
C LEU A 354 -16.82 12.00 -22.22
N GLN A 355 -17.24 11.24 -23.24
CA GLN A 355 -17.26 11.71 -24.63
C GLN A 355 -18.26 12.84 -24.81
N ASP A 356 -19.48 12.70 -24.28
CA ASP A 356 -20.52 13.73 -24.38
C ASP A 356 -20.09 15.02 -23.65
N ARG A 357 -19.43 14.88 -22.49
CA ARG A 357 -19.02 16.01 -21.65
C ARG A 357 -17.77 16.74 -22.15
N PHE A 358 -16.75 16.00 -22.58
CA PHE A 358 -15.41 16.54 -22.87
C PHE A 358 -14.99 16.37 -24.33
N GLY A 359 -15.74 15.63 -25.15
CA GLY A 359 -15.34 15.28 -26.51
C GLY A 359 -14.21 14.25 -26.57
N VAL A 360 -13.89 13.56 -25.45
CA VAL A 360 -12.78 12.61 -25.37
C VAL A 360 -13.26 11.17 -25.21
N THR A 361 -12.69 10.26 -26.01
CA THR A 361 -12.96 8.83 -25.92
C THR A 361 -11.88 8.12 -25.12
N ILE A 362 -12.26 7.55 -23.97
CA ILE A 362 -11.37 6.67 -23.20
C ILE A 362 -11.25 5.28 -23.85
N THR A 363 -10.07 4.67 -23.79
CA THR A 363 -9.77 3.44 -24.55
C THR A 363 -9.34 2.26 -23.71
N ARG A 364 -8.90 2.47 -22.47
CA ARG A 364 -8.33 1.44 -21.60
C ARG A 364 -9.11 1.29 -20.31
N HIS A 365 -9.14 0.07 -19.79
CA HIS A 365 -9.49 -0.18 -18.41
C HIS A 365 -8.35 0.24 -17.48
N LEU A 366 -8.59 0.16 -16.18
CA LEU A 366 -7.59 0.42 -15.15
C LEU A 366 -7.10 -0.89 -14.55
N GLU A 367 -5.92 -0.85 -13.94
CA GLU A 367 -5.41 -1.98 -13.17
C GLU A 367 -6.25 -2.18 -11.91
N HIS A 368 -6.64 -3.43 -11.63
CA HIS A 368 -7.45 -3.79 -10.48
C HIS A 368 -6.58 -3.75 -9.21
N THR A 369 -6.39 -2.55 -8.66
CA THR A 369 -5.48 -2.26 -7.54
C THR A 369 -6.11 -1.20 -6.65
N PRO A 370 -5.59 -0.96 -5.42
CA PRO A 370 -6.09 0.15 -4.61
C PRO A 370 -5.98 1.47 -5.37
N VAL A 371 -7.08 2.23 -5.47
CA VAL A 371 -7.15 3.44 -6.31
C VAL A 371 -7.38 4.72 -5.48
N PRO A 372 -6.75 5.86 -5.85
CA PRO A 372 -6.94 7.11 -5.14
C PRO A 372 -8.19 7.85 -5.56
N LEU A 373 -8.99 8.25 -4.57
CA LEU A 373 -10.21 9.01 -4.71
C LEU A 373 -10.18 10.26 -3.84
N ARG A 374 -11.00 11.24 -4.23
CA ARG A 374 -11.23 12.47 -3.47
C ARG A 374 -12.71 12.66 -3.25
N ARG A 375 -13.08 12.87 -1.98
CA ARG A 375 -14.47 12.99 -1.56
C ARG A 375 -15.16 14.16 -2.28
N SER A 376 -14.50 15.31 -2.36
CA SER A 376 -15.03 16.48 -3.07
C SER A 376 -15.28 16.25 -4.56
N ILE A 377 -14.41 15.48 -5.24
CA ILE A 377 -14.56 15.20 -6.68
C ILE A 377 -15.67 14.17 -6.90
N MET A 378 -15.80 13.14 -6.05
CA MET A 378 -16.94 12.22 -6.15
C MET A 378 -18.27 12.96 -5.95
N ALA A 379 -18.35 13.88 -4.98
CA ALA A 379 -19.54 14.70 -4.79
C ALA A 379 -19.79 15.68 -5.96
N GLU A 380 -18.74 16.17 -6.63
CA GLU A 380 -18.86 16.97 -7.86
C GLU A 380 -19.44 16.13 -9.00
N MET A 381 -18.92 14.94 -9.22
CA MET A 381 -19.41 14.01 -10.24
C MET A 381 -20.86 13.59 -9.97
N GLU A 382 -21.21 13.30 -8.71
CA GLU A 382 -22.58 12.95 -8.32
C GLU A 382 -23.57 14.08 -8.67
N ARG A 383 -23.18 15.35 -8.53
CA ARG A 383 -24.02 16.49 -8.96
C ARG A 383 -24.07 16.64 -10.47
N GLU A 384 -22.97 16.39 -11.16
CA GLU A 384 -22.87 16.58 -12.62
C GLU A 384 -23.57 15.48 -13.42
N PHE A 385 -23.53 14.25 -12.92
CA PHE A 385 -24.13 13.04 -13.51
C PHE A 385 -25.20 12.47 -12.58
N ALA A 386 -26.08 13.36 -12.08
CA ALA A 386 -27.03 13.04 -11.01
C ALA A 386 -27.97 11.88 -11.40
N ASP A 387 -28.44 11.85 -12.64
CA ASP A 387 -29.33 10.80 -13.12
C ASP A 387 -28.62 9.43 -13.15
N GLU A 388 -27.37 9.39 -13.60
CA GLU A 388 -26.58 8.15 -13.67
C GLU A 388 -26.16 7.63 -12.30
N PHE A 389 -25.80 8.53 -11.37
CA PHE A 389 -25.53 8.18 -9.99
C PHE A 389 -26.79 7.65 -9.29
N ALA A 390 -27.93 8.34 -9.42
CA ALA A 390 -29.19 7.90 -8.84
C ALA A 390 -29.65 6.54 -9.39
N ALA A 391 -29.60 6.36 -10.72
CA ALA A 391 -29.95 5.10 -11.35
C ALA A 391 -29.03 3.94 -10.90
N THR A 392 -27.73 4.20 -10.79
CA THR A 392 -26.76 3.19 -10.34
C THR A 392 -26.94 2.84 -8.86
N ALA A 393 -27.11 3.84 -8.00
CA ALA A 393 -27.36 3.65 -6.56
C ALA A 393 -28.66 2.86 -6.31
N ALA A 394 -29.71 3.11 -7.10
CA ALA A 394 -30.98 2.41 -7.03
C ALA A 394 -30.97 1.00 -7.65
N SER A 395 -29.88 0.58 -8.32
CA SER A 395 -29.80 -0.71 -9.02
C SER A 395 -29.37 -1.84 -8.07
N PRO A 396 -30.24 -2.83 -7.76
CA PRO A 396 -29.90 -3.91 -6.83
C PRO A 396 -28.87 -4.90 -7.39
N PHE A 397 -28.77 -5.00 -8.72
CA PHE A 397 -27.79 -5.80 -9.46
C PHE A 397 -27.15 -4.95 -10.54
N ARG A 398 -25.97 -5.38 -11.02
CA ARG A 398 -25.27 -4.70 -12.11
C ARG A 398 -26.14 -4.68 -13.36
N ALA A 399 -26.50 -3.48 -13.80
CA ALA A 399 -27.28 -3.26 -15.01
C ALA A 399 -26.42 -2.68 -16.14
N ALA A 400 -26.91 -2.79 -17.38
CA ALA A 400 -26.17 -2.37 -18.57
C ALA A 400 -25.96 -0.85 -18.66
N ASP A 401 -26.73 -0.06 -17.93
CA ASP A 401 -26.69 1.40 -17.88
C ASP A 401 -26.02 1.95 -16.61
N ASN A 402 -25.54 1.08 -15.72
CA ASN A 402 -24.82 1.51 -14.53
C ASN A 402 -23.44 2.10 -14.88
N ILE A 403 -23.00 3.05 -14.08
CA ILE A 403 -21.63 3.60 -14.13
C ILE A 403 -20.72 2.86 -13.17
N SER A 404 -19.45 2.71 -13.52
CA SER A 404 -18.43 2.25 -12.57
C SER A 404 -17.57 3.43 -12.14
N VAL A 405 -17.92 4.00 -10.98
CA VAL A 405 -17.31 5.23 -10.48
C VAL A 405 -15.83 5.02 -10.21
N THR A 406 -15.48 3.97 -9.46
CA THR A 406 -14.10 3.72 -9.04
C THR A 406 -13.26 3.02 -10.11
N ASN A 407 -13.87 2.27 -11.05
CA ASN A 407 -13.14 1.46 -12.04
C ASN A 407 -13.09 2.07 -13.45
N SER A 408 -13.12 3.41 -13.56
CA SER A 408 -12.60 4.24 -14.67
C SER A 408 -13.20 5.65 -14.67
N PHE A 409 -14.46 5.81 -14.25
CA PHE A 409 -15.18 7.07 -14.45
C PHE A 409 -14.52 8.22 -13.70
N TYR A 410 -14.29 8.04 -12.39
CA TYR A 410 -13.64 9.04 -11.55
C TYR A 410 -12.27 9.41 -12.10
N HIS A 411 -11.45 8.42 -12.45
CA HIS A 411 -10.06 8.64 -12.83
C HIS A 411 -9.93 9.43 -14.13
N TYR A 412 -10.70 9.06 -15.16
CA TYR A 412 -10.67 9.81 -16.41
C TYR A 412 -11.40 11.15 -16.31
N TYR A 413 -12.50 11.26 -15.56
CA TYR A 413 -13.12 12.57 -15.28
C TYR A 413 -12.12 13.52 -14.61
N THR A 414 -11.40 13.01 -13.60
CA THR A 414 -10.41 13.78 -12.85
C THR A 414 -9.19 14.12 -13.71
N LEU A 415 -8.78 13.23 -14.62
CA LEU A 415 -7.73 13.52 -15.62
C LEU A 415 -8.16 14.64 -16.57
N LEU A 416 -9.37 14.53 -17.15
CA LEU A 416 -9.89 15.48 -18.14
C LEU A 416 -10.17 16.86 -17.55
N THR A 417 -10.32 16.94 -16.22
CA THR A 417 -10.42 18.20 -15.48
C THR A 417 -9.10 18.68 -14.88
N GLY A 418 -7.97 18.05 -15.24
CA GLY A 418 -6.62 18.48 -14.86
C GLY A 418 -6.22 18.19 -13.40
N ARG A 419 -6.94 17.29 -12.72
CA ARG A 419 -6.79 16.99 -11.28
C ARG A 419 -6.26 15.57 -11.01
N ALA A 420 -6.00 14.79 -12.06
CA ALA A 420 -5.33 13.49 -11.99
C ALA A 420 -4.26 13.36 -13.07
N VAL A 421 -3.33 12.42 -12.87
CA VAL A 421 -2.34 12.00 -13.87
C VAL A 421 -2.23 10.48 -13.90
N GLN A 422 -1.69 9.94 -14.98
CA GLN A 422 -1.38 8.50 -15.06
C GLN A 422 -0.14 8.17 -14.20
N GLN A 423 -0.20 7.03 -13.52
CA GLN A 423 0.91 6.42 -12.80
C GLN A 423 1.55 5.33 -13.67
N THR A 424 2.77 5.57 -14.15
CA THR A 424 3.44 4.67 -15.11
C THR A 424 4.63 3.92 -14.53
N THR A 425 4.94 4.12 -13.24
CA THR A 425 6.13 3.54 -12.59
C THR A 425 5.80 2.44 -11.58
N ALA A 426 4.51 2.27 -11.24
CA ALA A 426 4.06 1.22 -10.34
C ALA A 426 4.28 -0.16 -10.97
N LYS A 427 4.80 -1.11 -10.19
CA LYS A 427 4.87 -2.51 -10.58
C LYS A 427 3.62 -3.23 -10.07
N VAL A 428 2.74 -3.61 -10.98
CA VAL A 428 1.47 -4.24 -10.64
C VAL A 428 1.25 -5.52 -11.44
N GLU A 429 0.50 -6.46 -10.86
CA GLU A 429 0.09 -7.67 -11.56
C GLU A 429 -1.34 -8.08 -11.19
N TYR A 430 -2.09 -8.52 -12.20
CA TYR A 430 -3.37 -9.20 -12.04
C TYR A 430 -3.16 -10.71 -12.21
N VAL A 431 -3.58 -11.49 -11.24
CA VAL A 431 -3.48 -12.95 -11.27
C VAL A 431 -4.87 -13.57 -11.25
N ASP A 432 -5.21 -14.26 -12.34
CA ASP A 432 -6.36 -15.15 -12.37
C ASP A 432 -6.02 -16.45 -11.63
N THR A 433 -6.63 -16.64 -10.46
CA THR A 433 -6.38 -17.80 -9.59
C THR A 433 -7.15 -19.05 -10.00
N THR A 434 -8.00 -18.96 -11.03
CA THR A 434 -8.80 -20.09 -11.53
C THR A 434 -8.12 -20.86 -12.64
N VAL A 435 -7.01 -20.34 -13.19
CA VAL A 435 -6.23 -20.97 -14.26
C VAL A 435 -4.90 -21.54 -13.75
N LYS A 436 -4.41 -22.62 -14.36
CA LYS A 436 -3.20 -23.31 -13.91
C LYS A 436 -1.95 -22.42 -13.97
N SER A 437 -1.88 -21.53 -14.96
CA SER A 437 -0.79 -20.58 -15.13
C SER A 437 -0.74 -19.56 -13.99
N GLY A 438 -1.88 -19.01 -13.58
CA GLY A 438 -1.96 -18.04 -12.50
C GLY A 438 -1.56 -18.63 -11.15
N LEU A 439 -2.00 -19.85 -10.82
CA LEU A 439 -1.55 -20.52 -9.60
C LEU A 439 -0.05 -20.80 -9.57
N ARG A 440 0.58 -21.15 -10.71
CA ARG A 440 2.05 -21.26 -10.79
C ARG A 440 2.74 -19.91 -10.64
N HIS A 441 2.09 -18.84 -11.09
CA HIS A 441 2.63 -17.49 -11.01
C HIS A 441 2.72 -16.96 -9.57
N LEU A 442 1.83 -17.42 -8.68
CA LEU A 442 1.90 -17.13 -7.24
C LEU A 442 3.25 -17.50 -6.62
N ASP A 443 3.86 -18.62 -7.03
CA ASP A 443 5.19 -19.02 -6.55
C ASP A 443 6.28 -18.01 -6.97
N THR A 444 6.14 -17.43 -8.17
CA THR A 444 7.04 -16.39 -8.68
C THR A 444 6.89 -15.09 -7.90
N ILE A 445 5.65 -14.65 -7.68
CA ILE A 445 5.34 -13.46 -6.90
C ILE A 445 5.87 -13.61 -5.46
N LEU A 446 5.66 -14.78 -4.84
CA LEU A 446 6.10 -15.08 -3.48
C LEU A 446 7.64 -15.12 -3.35
N ALA A 447 8.34 -15.62 -4.37
CA ALA A 447 9.79 -15.66 -4.38
C ALA A 447 10.42 -14.28 -4.58
N ARG A 448 9.81 -13.43 -5.43
CA ARG A 448 10.38 -12.13 -5.79
C ARG A 448 9.99 -11.00 -4.84
N ARG A 449 8.72 -10.93 -4.43
CA ARG A 449 8.15 -9.88 -3.56
C ARG A 449 8.51 -8.46 -3.99
N ASP A 450 8.55 -8.21 -5.31
CA ASP A 450 9.01 -6.94 -5.88
C ASP A 450 7.90 -6.10 -6.54
N LEU A 451 6.64 -6.52 -6.38
CA LEU A 451 5.46 -5.79 -6.82
C LEU A 451 5.07 -4.70 -5.81
N ASP A 452 4.62 -3.56 -6.31
CA ASP A 452 3.99 -2.51 -5.49
C ASP A 452 2.59 -2.95 -5.05
N LEU A 453 1.79 -3.42 -6.00
CA LEU A 453 0.39 -3.84 -5.80
C LEU A 453 0.13 -5.11 -6.62
N PHE A 454 -0.80 -5.94 -6.20
CA PHE A 454 -1.29 -7.04 -7.05
C PHE A 454 -2.72 -7.42 -6.69
N CYS A 455 -3.39 -8.13 -7.59
CA CYS A 455 -4.73 -8.64 -7.39
C CYS A 455 -4.81 -10.14 -7.62
N LEU A 456 -5.58 -10.84 -6.79
CA LEU A 456 -5.87 -12.27 -6.91
C LEU A 456 -7.36 -12.48 -7.19
N ASN A 457 -7.75 -12.53 -8.45
CA ASN A 457 -9.17 -12.58 -8.83
C ASN A 457 -9.54 -13.91 -9.50
N ASP A 458 -10.84 -14.08 -9.73
CA ASP A 458 -11.43 -15.25 -10.35
C ASP A 458 -11.82 -15.01 -11.80
N GLY A 459 -11.27 -15.87 -12.67
CA GLY A 459 -11.73 -16.00 -14.05
C GLY A 459 -13.11 -16.66 -14.15
N SER A 460 -13.80 -16.40 -15.26
CA SER A 460 -15.13 -16.95 -15.53
C SER A 460 -15.09 -18.42 -15.97
N THR A 461 -13.93 -18.94 -16.35
CA THR A 461 -13.73 -20.30 -16.88
C THR A 461 -12.65 -21.04 -16.08
N PRO A 462 -12.97 -21.65 -14.93
CA PRO A 462 -11.98 -22.31 -14.09
C PRO A 462 -11.37 -23.55 -14.74
N GLU A 463 -10.04 -23.62 -14.76
CA GLU A 463 -9.26 -24.80 -15.19
C GLU A 463 -8.80 -25.67 -14.01
N VAL A 464 -8.92 -25.13 -12.79
CA VAL A 464 -8.41 -25.73 -11.56
C VAL A 464 -9.56 -26.05 -10.62
N ASP A 465 -9.43 -27.18 -9.92
CA ASP A 465 -10.34 -27.55 -8.84
C ASP A 465 -10.36 -26.50 -7.71
N LEU A 466 -11.53 -26.29 -7.12
CA LEU A 466 -11.77 -25.26 -6.13
C LEU A 466 -11.00 -25.50 -4.82
N GLU A 467 -10.86 -26.75 -4.37
CA GLU A 467 -10.12 -27.07 -3.15
C GLU A 467 -8.63 -26.82 -3.36
N LEU A 468 -8.10 -27.20 -4.52
CA LEU A 468 -6.71 -26.94 -4.89
C LEU A 468 -6.41 -25.43 -4.97
N ARG A 469 -7.30 -24.66 -5.62
CA ARG A 469 -7.20 -23.19 -5.67
C ARG A 469 -7.18 -22.62 -4.26
N THR A 470 -8.16 -22.99 -3.44
CA THR A 470 -8.31 -22.52 -2.05
C THR A 470 -7.02 -22.77 -1.25
N ALA A 471 -6.51 -24.01 -1.26
CA ALA A 471 -5.30 -24.36 -0.54
C ALA A 471 -4.07 -23.55 -1.02
N LYS A 472 -3.93 -23.36 -2.34
CA LYS A 472 -2.81 -22.61 -2.93
C LYS A 472 -2.86 -21.12 -2.62
N VAL A 473 -4.02 -20.50 -2.74
CA VAL A 473 -4.18 -19.06 -2.47
C VAL A 473 -4.02 -18.79 -0.98
N THR A 474 -4.63 -19.60 -0.10
CA THR A 474 -4.45 -19.47 1.35
C THR A 474 -2.97 -19.62 1.74
N GLN A 475 -2.29 -20.65 1.25
CA GLN A 475 -0.86 -20.84 1.49
C GLN A 475 -0.03 -19.65 0.99
N PHE A 476 -0.36 -19.12 -0.19
CA PHE A 476 0.31 -17.94 -0.72
C PHE A 476 0.12 -16.75 0.22
N LEU A 477 -1.12 -16.43 0.62
CA LEU A 477 -1.43 -15.27 1.46
C LEU A 477 -0.84 -15.38 2.87
N GLU A 478 -0.89 -16.56 3.50
CA GLU A 478 -0.25 -16.83 4.79
C GLU A 478 1.25 -16.58 4.73
N ARG A 479 1.90 -17.05 3.65
CA ARG A 479 3.33 -16.84 3.48
C ARG A 479 3.62 -15.40 3.05
N TYR A 480 2.78 -14.76 2.26
CA TYR A 480 3.05 -13.41 1.77
C TYR A 480 2.90 -12.37 2.89
N TYR A 481 1.89 -12.54 3.74
CA TYR A 481 1.51 -11.67 4.86
C TYR A 481 1.54 -12.40 6.21
N PRO A 482 2.72 -12.87 6.66
CA PRO A 482 2.84 -13.68 7.87
C PRO A 482 2.75 -12.86 9.16
N ILE A 483 2.90 -11.53 9.08
CA ILE A 483 2.88 -10.64 10.24
C ILE A 483 1.42 -10.32 10.58
N PRO A 484 0.89 -10.77 11.73
CA PRO A 484 -0.47 -10.45 12.14
C PRO A 484 -0.57 -8.96 12.45
N ALA A 485 -1.71 -8.37 12.11
CA ALA A 485 -2.01 -6.99 12.45
C ALA A 485 -2.60 -6.90 13.87
N PRO A 486 -2.45 -5.76 14.58
CA PRO A 486 -2.85 -5.68 15.99
C PRO A 486 -4.37 -5.72 16.24
N TRP A 487 -5.18 -5.58 15.18
CA TRP A 487 -6.63 -5.74 15.22
C TRP A 487 -7.08 -7.21 15.13
N GLU A 488 -6.17 -8.17 14.97
CA GLU A 488 -6.52 -9.59 15.01
C GLU A 488 -6.71 -10.08 16.44
N THR A 489 -7.69 -10.94 16.67
CA THR A 489 -8.00 -11.50 18.01
C THR A 489 -6.87 -12.37 18.57
N ASP A 490 -6.12 -13.04 17.70
CA ASP A 490 -4.97 -13.89 18.02
C ASP A 490 -3.63 -13.11 18.05
N TYR A 491 -3.67 -11.77 17.99
CA TYR A 491 -2.46 -10.97 18.03
C TYR A 491 -1.70 -11.16 19.37
N PRO A 492 -0.42 -11.60 19.37
CA PRO A 492 0.31 -11.99 20.59
C PRO A 492 0.48 -10.91 21.67
N GLY A 493 0.19 -9.64 21.37
CA GLY A 493 0.30 -8.51 22.30
C GLY A 493 -1.04 -7.94 22.78
N ARG A 494 -2.18 -8.57 22.46
CA ARG A 494 -3.48 -8.13 23.00
C ARG A 494 -3.60 -8.56 24.47
N PRO A 495 -4.02 -7.66 25.38
CA PRO A 495 -4.39 -8.09 26.72
C PRO A 495 -5.57 -9.06 26.61
N ASP A 496 -5.50 -10.18 27.34
CA ASP A 496 -6.61 -11.14 27.43
C ASP A 496 -7.86 -10.39 27.88
N VAL A 497 -8.82 -10.25 26.97
CA VAL A 497 -10.14 -9.74 27.30
C VAL A 497 -10.92 -10.92 27.87
N GLY A 498 -10.66 -11.21 29.15
CA GLY A 498 -11.34 -12.23 29.93
C GLY A 498 -12.79 -11.88 30.25
#